data_AF-A0A3M1QQE5-F1
#
_entry.id   AF-A0A3M1QQE5-F1
#
_cell.length_a   1.000
_cell.length_b   1.000
_cell.length_c   1.000
_cell.angle_alpha   90.00
_cell.angle_beta   90.00
_cell.angle_gamma   90.00
#
_symmetry.space_group_name_H-M   'P 1'
#
loop_
_entity.id
_entity.type
_entity.pdbx_description
1 polymer ?
#
loop_
_entity_poly.entity_id
_entity_poly.type
_entity_poly.pdbx_seq_one_letter_code
_entity_poly.pdbx_strand_id
1 'polypeptide(L)'
;MTFISAALFLYVGFGLGLTGISGDPIYDGSVTALVWMARIVGVGLVLLGAGTMARLPGMTTLNLIVSVLAAGGCAVVGVIWLLWSDGQGWLLLIFAALNASSARDAWRRWRAASAARGALHSDD
;
A
#
# COMPACT_ATOMS: atom_id res chain seq x y z
N MET A 1 4.56 10.33 -9.82
CA MET A 1 4.42 8.88 -9.54
C MET A 1 3.33 8.63 -8.50
N THR A 2 3.37 9.24 -7.31
CA THR A 2 2.40 9.06 -6.20
C THR A 2 0.93 9.24 -6.59
N PHE A 3 0.57 10.28 -7.35
CA PHE A 3 -0.82 10.51 -7.78
C PHE A 3 -1.31 9.52 -8.84
N ILE A 4 -0.42 9.03 -9.72
CA ILE A 4 -0.76 7.99 -10.71
C ILE A 4 -1.04 6.67 -10.00
N SER A 5 -0.20 6.29 -9.04
CA SER A 5 -0.44 5.13 -8.19
C SER A 5 -1.73 5.28 -7.37
N ALA A 6 -1.99 6.48 -6.82
CA ALA A 6 -3.23 6.75 -6.10
C ALA A 6 -4.47 6.56 -6.99
N ALA A 7 -4.44 7.09 -8.21
CA ALA A 7 -5.52 6.94 -9.17
C ALA A 7 -5.76 5.47 -9.55
N LEU A 8 -4.69 4.68 -9.77
CA LEU A 8 -4.80 3.24 -10.04
C LEU A 8 -5.44 2.49 -8.86
N PHE A 9 -4.97 2.72 -7.63
CA PHE A 9 -5.53 2.08 -6.44
C PHE A 9 -6.98 2.49 -6.18
N LEU A 10 -7.35 3.76 -6.40
CA LEU A 10 -8.73 4.21 -6.29
C LEU A 10 -9.61 3.65 -7.41
N TYR A 11 -9.10 3.52 -8.62
CA TYR A 11 -9.82 2.88 -9.73
C TYR A 11 -10.09 1.40 -9.44
N VAL A 12 -9.12 0.67 -8.88
CA VAL A 12 -9.34 -0.71 -8.43
C VAL A 12 -10.33 -0.78 -7.26
N GLY A 13 -10.20 0.12 -6.27
CA GLY A 13 -11.03 0.11 -5.07
C GLY A 13 -12.49 0.57 -5.28
N PHE A 14 -12.73 1.50 -6.21
CA PHE A 14 -14.07 2.08 -6.44
C PHE A 14 -14.61 1.85 -7.85
N GLY A 15 -13.75 1.77 -8.86
CA GLY A 15 -14.15 1.75 -10.27
C GLY A 15 -14.41 0.36 -10.85
N LEU A 16 -13.63 -0.65 -10.46
CA LEU A 16 -13.74 -1.99 -11.06
C LEU A 16 -14.89 -2.85 -10.50
N GLY A 17 -15.43 -2.51 -9.32
CA GLY A 17 -16.57 -3.22 -8.75
C GLY A 17 -16.33 -4.73 -8.53
N LEU A 18 -15.08 -5.13 -8.28
CA LEU A 18 -14.71 -6.54 -8.12
C LEU A 18 -15.48 -7.17 -6.96
N THR A 19 -16.30 -8.17 -7.27
CA THR A 19 -16.98 -9.03 -6.31
C THR A 19 -16.47 -10.45 -6.48
N GLY A 20 -16.05 -11.07 -5.38
CA GLY A 20 -15.76 -12.50 -5.39
C GLY A 20 -17.06 -13.27 -5.54
N ILE A 21 -17.25 -13.92 -6.69
CA ILE A 21 -18.37 -14.83 -6.95
C ILE A 21 -17.78 -16.18 -7.38
N SER A 22 -16.81 -16.68 -6.61
CA SER A 22 -16.23 -18.00 -6.83
C SER A 22 -16.96 -19.09 -6.04
N GLY A 23 -17.67 -18.71 -4.97
CA GLY A 23 -18.29 -19.64 -4.03
C GLY A 23 -17.34 -20.16 -2.95
N ASP A 24 -16.06 -19.77 -3.01
CA ASP A 24 -15.06 -20.06 -1.97
C ASP A 24 -14.87 -18.83 -1.06
N PRO A 25 -15.14 -18.96 0.26
CA PRO A 25 -15.07 -17.83 1.18
C PRO A 25 -13.67 -17.22 1.31
N ILE A 26 -12.59 -18.00 1.08
CA ILE A 26 -11.22 -17.51 1.17
C ILE A 26 -10.91 -16.64 -0.06
N TYR A 27 -11.26 -17.11 -1.25
CA TYR A 27 -11.06 -16.36 -2.48
C TYR A 27 -11.90 -15.09 -2.48
N ASP A 28 -13.20 -15.19 -2.17
CA ASP A 28 -14.11 -14.05 -2.17
C ASP A 28 -13.76 -13.03 -1.07
N GLY A 29 -13.28 -13.51 0.08
CA GLY A 29 -12.69 -12.69 1.13
C GLY A 29 -11.43 -11.95 0.67
N SER A 30 -10.56 -12.59 -0.10
CA SER A 30 -9.33 -11.97 -0.63
C SER A 30 -9.62 -10.85 -1.63
N VAL A 31 -10.63 -11.01 -2.49
CA VAL A 31 -11.09 -9.98 -3.43
C VAL A 31 -11.63 -8.77 -2.66
N THR A 32 -12.47 -9.02 -1.65
CA THR A 32 -13.03 -7.96 -0.80
C THR A 32 -11.93 -7.24 -0.03
N ALA A 33 -10.97 -7.98 0.53
CA ALA A 33 -9.80 -7.42 1.20
C ALA A 33 -8.98 -6.55 0.25
N LEU A 34 -8.70 -7.01 -0.97
CA LEU A 34 -7.99 -6.25 -2.00
C LEU A 34 -8.69 -4.92 -2.30
N VAL A 35 -10.00 -4.94 -2.50
CA VAL A 35 -10.80 -3.73 -2.79
C VAL A 35 -10.69 -2.72 -1.65
N TRP A 36 -10.88 -3.15 -0.40
CA TRP A 36 -10.74 -2.26 0.76
C TRP A 36 -9.31 -1.73 0.92
N MET A 37 -8.32 -2.60 0.76
CA MET A 37 -6.91 -2.23 0.85
C MET A 37 -6.54 -1.21 -0.23
N ALA A 38 -7.05 -1.39 -1.46
CA ALA A 38 -6.87 -0.45 -2.55
C ALA A 38 -7.49 0.92 -2.26
N ARG A 39 -8.67 0.97 -1.62
CA ARG A 39 -9.26 2.24 -1.16
C ARG A 39 -8.38 2.93 -0.12
N ILE A 40 -7.96 2.20 0.92
CA ILE A 40 -7.15 2.75 2.01
C ILE A 40 -5.80 3.25 1.50
N VAL A 41 -5.10 2.45 0.69
CA VAL A 41 -3.83 2.83 0.07
C VAL A 41 -4.01 4.00 -0.90
N GLY A 42 -5.04 3.96 -1.74
CA GLY A 42 -5.36 5.03 -2.68
C GLY A 42 -5.57 6.38 -1.98
N VAL A 43 -6.42 6.42 -0.97
CA VAL A 43 -6.65 7.62 -0.14
C VAL A 43 -5.36 8.03 0.60
N GLY A 44 -4.63 7.06 1.16
CA GLY A 44 -3.36 7.31 1.83
C GLY A 44 -2.32 7.98 0.92
N LEU A 45 -2.22 7.55 -0.34
CA LEU A 45 -1.33 8.16 -1.35
C LEU A 45 -1.79 9.56 -1.75
N VAL A 46 -3.10 9.83 -1.83
CA VAL A 46 -3.63 11.19 -2.06
C VAL A 46 -3.25 12.11 -0.91
N LEU A 47 -3.48 11.67 0.34
CA LEU A 47 -3.10 12.42 1.54
C LEU A 47 -1.59 12.66 1.59
N LEU A 48 -0.78 11.69 1.18
CA LEU A 48 0.66 11.85 1.09
C LEU A 48 1.07 12.88 0.05
N GLY A 49 0.47 12.83 -1.13
CA GLY A 49 0.70 13.78 -2.21
C GLY A 49 0.32 15.21 -1.81
N ALA A 50 -0.86 15.38 -1.21
CA ALA A 50 -1.33 16.66 -0.72
C ALA A 50 -0.45 17.18 0.45
N GLY A 51 -0.10 16.32 1.40
CA GLY A 51 0.71 16.68 2.56
C GLY A 51 2.16 17.03 2.21
N THR A 52 2.74 16.37 1.20
CA THR A 52 4.06 16.72 0.66
C THR A 52 4.04 18.05 -0.08
N MET A 53 2.97 18.36 -0.84
CA MET A 53 2.77 19.68 -1.44
C MET A 53 2.63 20.79 -0.39
N ALA A 54 1.90 20.51 0.70
CA ALA A 54 1.72 21.42 1.83
C ALA A 54 2.93 21.46 2.81
N ARG A 55 4.02 20.72 2.52
CA ARG A 55 5.23 20.62 3.35
C ARG A 55 4.97 20.24 4.82
N LEU A 56 3.97 19.40 5.06
CA LEU A 56 3.58 19.02 6.42
C LEU A 56 4.61 18.08 7.08
N PRO A 57 5.01 18.35 8.33
CA PRO A 57 5.87 17.44 9.10
C PRO A 57 5.10 16.15 9.45
N GLY A 58 5.80 15.00 9.45
CA GLY A 58 5.22 13.70 9.82
C GLY A 58 4.79 12.81 8.65
N MET A 59 4.90 13.28 7.41
CA MET A 59 4.54 12.51 6.20
C MET A 59 5.38 11.24 5.98
N THR A 60 6.54 11.13 6.62
CA THR A 60 7.41 9.95 6.54
C THR A 60 6.79 8.70 7.16
N THR A 61 6.06 8.82 8.26
CA THR A 61 5.38 7.69 8.90
C THR A 61 4.21 7.20 8.06
N LEU A 62 3.40 8.14 7.55
CA LEU A 62 2.28 7.82 6.65
C LEU A 62 2.79 7.11 5.39
N ASN A 63 3.91 7.57 4.84
CA ASN A 63 4.51 6.97 3.64
C ASN A 63 4.93 5.52 3.88
N LEU A 64 5.50 5.24 5.04
CA LEU A 64 5.89 3.89 5.43
C LEU A 64 4.66 2.98 5.56
N ILE A 65 3.64 3.40 6.30
CA ILE A 65 2.40 2.62 6.51
C ILE A 65 1.75 2.29 5.16
N VAL A 66 1.56 3.30 4.31
CA VAL A 66 0.91 3.13 3.01
C VAL A 66 1.73 2.19 2.11
N SER A 67 3.07 2.32 2.10
CA SER A 67 3.93 1.47 1.28
C SER A 67 3.96 0.02 1.74
N VAL A 68 3.96 -0.22 3.06
CA VAL A 68 3.92 -1.57 3.64
C VAL A 68 2.58 -2.23 3.39
N LEU A 69 1.48 -1.49 3.56
CA LEU A 69 0.14 -1.99 3.24
C LEU A 69 0.02 -2.35 1.77
N ALA A 70 0.45 -1.47 0.86
CA ALA A 70 0.44 -1.73 -0.57
C ALA A 70 1.25 -2.98 -0.93
N ALA A 71 2.50 -3.10 -0.45
CA ALA A 71 3.35 -4.24 -0.74
C ALA A 71 2.81 -5.55 -0.16
N GLY A 72 2.44 -5.54 1.13
CA GLY A 72 1.95 -6.71 1.84
C GLY A 72 0.61 -7.20 1.32
N GLY A 73 -0.34 -6.29 1.12
CA GLY A 73 -1.67 -6.63 0.61
C GLY A 73 -1.62 -7.19 -0.81
N CYS A 74 -0.83 -6.59 -1.71
CA CYS A 74 -0.63 -7.13 -3.06
C CYS A 74 0.08 -8.50 -3.03
N ALA A 75 1.06 -8.70 -2.14
CA ALA A 75 1.75 -9.99 -2.03
C ALA A 75 0.80 -11.10 -1.56
N VAL A 76 0.07 -10.86 -0.47
CA VAL A 76 -0.83 -11.86 0.14
C VAL A 76 -1.96 -12.21 -0.82
N VAL A 77 -2.64 -11.21 -1.39
CA VAL A 77 -3.74 -11.47 -2.34
C VAL A 77 -3.22 -12.11 -3.62
N GLY A 78 -2.06 -11.67 -4.13
CA GLY A 78 -1.43 -12.27 -5.30
C GLY A 78 -1.12 -13.75 -5.13
N VAL A 79 -0.58 -14.15 -3.96
CA VAL A 79 -0.34 -15.57 -3.64
C VAL A 79 -1.66 -16.34 -3.58
N ILE A 80 -2.68 -15.81 -2.91
CA ILE A 80 -4.00 -16.47 -2.82
C ILE A 80 -4.57 -16.69 -4.23
N TRP A 81 -4.51 -15.70 -5.10
CA TRP A 81 -5.06 -15.82 -6.46
C TRP A 81 -4.31 -16.86 -7.29
N LEU A 82 -2.98 -16.95 -7.17
CA LEU A 82 -2.19 -17.98 -7.83
C LEU A 82 -2.51 -19.39 -7.32
N LEU A 83 -2.82 -19.56 -6.03
CA LEU A 83 -3.25 -20.84 -5.47
C LEU A 83 -4.58 -21.32 -6.08
N TRP A 84 -5.44 -20.40 -6.52
CA TRP A 84 -6.67 -20.68 -7.26
C TRP A 84 -6.50 -20.61 -8.79
N SER A 85 -5.25 -20.64 -9.29
CA SER A 85 -4.91 -20.59 -10.72
C SER A 85 -5.39 -19.33 -11.46
N ASP A 86 -5.67 -18.23 -10.75
CA ASP A 86 -5.94 -16.94 -11.37
C ASP A 86 -4.63 -16.23 -11.75
N GLY A 87 -4.41 -16.09 -13.06
CA GLY A 87 -3.23 -15.44 -13.62
C GLY A 87 -3.08 -13.96 -13.25
N GLN A 88 -4.15 -13.27 -12.84
CA GLN A 88 -4.08 -11.89 -12.33
C GLN A 88 -3.25 -11.79 -11.03
N GLY A 89 -3.07 -12.90 -10.31
CA GLY A 89 -2.18 -12.97 -9.15
C GLY A 89 -0.73 -12.58 -9.46
N TRP A 90 -0.23 -12.85 -10.67
CA TRP A 90 1.11 -12.43 -11.09
C TRP A 90 1.27 -10.91 -11.15
N LEU A 91 0.24 -10.19 -11.61
CA LEU A 91 0.26 -8.73 -11.64
C LEU A 91 0.33 -8.16 -10.22
N LEU A 92 -0.41 -8.76 -9.28
CA LEU A 92 -0.36 -8.39 -7.87
C LEU A 92 1.02 -8.64 -7.26
N LEU A 93 1.68 -9.75 -7.58
CA LEU A 93 3.05 -10.00 -7.12
C LEU A 93 4.07 -9.01 -7.69
N ILE A 94 3.93 -8.61 -8.97
CA ILE A 94 4.78 -7.58 -9.56
C ILE A 94 4.54 -6.25 -8.84
N PHE A 95 3.29 -5.86 -8.61
CA PHE A 95 2.96 -4.67 -7.83
C PHE A 95 3.52 -4.74 -6.40
N ALA A 96 3.46 -5.91 -5.77
CA ALA A 96 4.06 -6.12 -4.45
C ALA A 96 5.58 -5.90 -4.48
N ALA A 97 6.29 -6.45 -5.46
CA ALA A 97 7.73 -6.28 -5.61
C ALA A 97 8.11 -4.80 -5.85
N LEU A 98 7.36 -4.10 -6.70
CA LEU A 98 7.55 -2.67 -6.94
C LEU A 98 7.33 -1.85 -5.66
N ASN A 99 6.27 -2.15 -4.90
CA ASN A 99 5.99 -1.47 -3.63
C ASN A 99 6.92 -1.90 -2.48
N ALA A 100 7.55 -3.07 -2.55
CA ALA A 100 8.53 -3.49 -1.55
C ALA A 100 9.79 -2.62 -1.59
N SER A 101 10.20 -2.16 -2.77
CA SER A 101 11.30 -1.21 -2.92
C SER A 101 10.98 0.14 -2.28
N SER A 102 9.78 0.69 -2.55
CA SER A 102 9.33 1.95 -1.96
C SER A 102 9.13 1.84 -0.44
N ALA A 103 8.65 0.69 0.06
CA ALA A 103 8.54 0.40 1.49
C ALA A 103 9.91 0.35 2.18
N ARG A 104 10.92 -0.27 1.54
CA ARG A 104 12.31 -0.27 2.04
C ARG A 104 12.87 1.14 2.14
N ASP A 105 12.66 1.97 1.13
CA ASP A 105 13.14 3.35 1.13
C ASP A 105 12.39 4.23 2.13
N ALA A 106 11.09 4.03 2.30
CA ALA A 106 10.30 4.67 3.33
C ALA A 106 10.77 4.26 4.74
N TRP A 107 11.08 2.99 4.96
CA TRP A 107 11.60 2.46 6.22
C TRP A 107 12.96 3.06 6.59
N ARG A 108 13.88 3.17 5.62
CA ARG A 108 15.18 3.81 5.81
C ARG A 108 15.01 5.27 6.23
N ARG A 109 14.17 6.02 5.52
CA ARG A 109 13.88 7.44 5.84
C ARG A 109 13.19 7.61 7.19
N TRP A 110 12.27 6.72 7.52
CA TRP A 110 11.62 6.73 8.83
C TRP A 110 12.62 6.46 9.95
N ARG A 111 13.48 5.43 9.83
CA ARG A 111 14.51 5.15 10.84
C ARG A 111 15.46 6.32 11.05
N ALA A 112 15.91 6.97 9.98
CA ALA A 112 16.76 8.16 10.07
C ALA A 112 16.05 9.32 10.81
N ALA A 113 14.77 9.55 10.49
CA ALA A 113 13.97 10.59 11.14
C ALA A 113 13.66 10.28 12.62
N SER A 114 13.46 9.00 12.98
CA SER A 114 13.24 8.56 14.36
C SER A 114 14.52 8.66 15.20
N ALA A 115 15.68 8.31 14.63
CA ALA A 115 16.98 8.46 15.30
C ALA A 115 17.31 9.93 15.59
N ALA A 116 17.05 10.84 14.64
CA ALA A 116 17.23 12.27 14.84
C ALA A 116 16.32 12.85 15.94
N ARG A 117 15.08 12.34 16.06
CA ARG A 117 14.16 12.72 17.15
C ARG A 117 14.62 12.21 18.52
N GLY A 118 15.19 11.01 18.58
CA GLY A 118 15.72 10.44 19.82
C GLY A 118 16.91 11.22 20.38
N ALA A 119 17.83 11.68 19.51
CA ALA A 119 18.98 12.48 19.91
C ALA A 119 18.58 13.86 20.51
N LEU A 120 17.51 14.48 19.99
CA LEU A 120 16.98 15.74 20.52
C LEU A 120 16.33 15.63 21.91
N HIS A 121 15.96 14.42 22.36
CA HIS A 121 15.36 14.18 23.68
C HIS A 121 16.39 13.68 24.72
N SER A 122 17.63 13.40 24.31
CA SER A 122 18.70 12.92 25.21
C SER A 122 19.67 14.01 25.66
N ASP A 123 19.54 15.23 25.12
CA ASP A 123 20.37 16.39 25.45
C ASP A 123 19.71 17.33 26.49
N ASP A 124 18.53 16.96 27.01
CA ASP A 124 17.83 17.60 28.14
C ASP A 124 17.98 16.75 29.42
#